data_AF-A0A7V7ZB73-F1
#
_entry.id   AF-A0A7V7ZB73-F1
#
_cell.length_a   1.000
_cell.length_b   1.000
_cell.length_c   1.000
_cell.angle_alpha   90.00
_cell.angle_beta   90.00
_cell.angle_gamma   90.00
#
_symmetry.space_group_name_H-M   'P 1'
#
loop_
_entity.id
_entity.type
_entity.pdbx_description
1 polymer ?
#
loop_
_entity_poly.entity_id
_entity_poly.type
_entity_poly.pdbx_seq_one_letter_code
_entity_poly.pdbx_strand_id
1 'polypeptide(L)'
;MTDFLPNASGRAIAAAAITAALAITAMFIVAGHSDRRIIQMLLLAVPAFATLFIRISNPAWRAVRAVVVWMIGMAFIADGATRFYLELLYQAPPDSSVVLTAIANASASETSEYLQTSWRPLATAVASLVVAGSLLALAIYTATQATVIYDEPKPKKSYGGALKFILVLVLLICALAYLSKPWRRLHPVVYWTNWHAAYSGPRI
;
A
#
# COMPACT_ATOMS: atom_id res chain seq x y z
N MET A 1 -34.08 4.74 24.44
CA MET A 1 -33.34 5.79 23.72
C MET A 1 -32.05 5.18 23.17
N THR A 2 -32.15 4.20 22.27
CA THR A 2 -31.03 3.34 21.82
C THR A 2 -31.19 2.92 20.35
N ASP A 3 -31.74 3.78 19.49
CA ASP A 3 -31.87 3.54 18.04
C ASP A 3 -31.43 4.79 17.26
N PHE A 4 -30.14 5.14 17.35
CA PHE A 4 -29.58 6.28 16.60
C PHE A 4 -28.30 5.96 15.82
N LEU A 5 -27.96 4.68 15.66
CA LEU A 5 -26.95 4.27 14.69
C LEU A 5 -27.68 3.69 13.49
N PRO A 6 -27.63 4.35 12.32
CA PRO A 6 -28.25 3.81 11.11
C PRO A 6 -27.66 2.42 10.87
N ASN A 7 -28.54 1.47 10.55
CA ASN A 7 -28.23 0.09 10.19
C ASN A 7 -27.34 0.06 8.93
N ALA A 8 -26.08 0.44 9.06
CA ALA A 8 -25.09 0.19 8.05
C ALA A 8 -24.87 -1.33 8.04
N SER A 9 -25.37 -1.98 7.00
CA SER A 9 -25.06 -3.37 6.69
C SER A 9 -23.56 -3.60 6.91
N GLY A 10 -23.14 -4.71 7.53
CA GLY A 10 -21.71 -4.98 7.71
C GLY A 10 -20.93 -4.99 6.40
N ARG A 11 -21.61 -5.21 5.29
CA ARG A 11 -21.06 -5.06 3.95
C ARG A 11 -20.69 -3.62 3.63
N ALA A 12 -21.50 -2.64 4.03
CA ALA A 12 -21.17 -1.21 3.90
C ALA A 12 -19.97 -0.84 4.78
N ILE A 13 -19.93 -1.34 6.02
CA ILE A 13 -18.79 -1.12 6.92
C ILE A 13 -17.50 -1.74 6.34
N ALA A 14 -17.57 -2.99 5.86
CA ALA A 14 -16.44 -3.65 5.23
C ALA A 14 -15.98 -2.90 3.96
N ALA A 15 -16.91 -2.46 3.12
CA ALA A 15 -16.59 -1.69 1.91
C ALA A 15 -15.95 -0.34 2.23
N ALA A 16 -16.48 0.38 3.22
CA ALA A 16 -15.91 1.65 3.69
C ALA A 16 -14.50 1.44 4.26
N ALA A 17 -14.29 0.41 5.06
CA ALA A 17 -12.99 0.07 5.63
C ALA A 17 -11.96 -0.33 4.55
N ILE A 18 -12.35 -1.14 3.57
CA ILE A 18 -11.48 -1.49 2.44
C ILE A 18 -11.16 -0.25 1.59
N THR A 19 -12.14 0.63 1.38
CA THR A 19 -11.95 1.89 0.66
C THR A 19 -10.99 2.81 1.41
N ALA A 20 -11.10 2.91 2.74
CA ALA A 20 -10.18 3.66 3.58
C ALA A 20 -8.75 3.09 3.50
N ALA A 21 -8.60 1.77 3.58
CA ALA A 21 -7.30 1.11 3.43
C ALA A 21 -6.65 1.44 2.06
N LEU A 22 -7.42 1.32 0.98
CA LEU A 22 -6.98 1.69 -0.37
C LEU A 22 -6.64 3.18 -0.49
N ALA A 23 -7.43 4.07 0.10
CA ALA A 23 -7.20 5.51 0.06
C ALA A 23 -5.92 5.91 0.80
N ILE A 24 -5.66 5.32 1.98
CA ILE A 24 -4.42 5.54 2.73
C ILE A 24 -3.23 5.09 1.88
N THR A 25 -3.25 3.89 1.31
CA THR A 25 -2.15 3.40 0.45
C THR A 25 -1.99 4.27 -0.81
N ALA A 26 -3.09 4.65 -1.45
CA ALA A 26 -3.09 5.48 -2.64
C ALA A 26 -2.47 6.86 -2.39
N MET A 27 -2.75 7.48 -1.23
CA MET A 27 -2.18 8.78 -0.85
C MET A 27 -0.65 8.77 -0.90
N PHE A 28 -0.01 7.72 -0.36
CA PHE A 28 1.44 7.59 -0.38
C PHE A 28 1.98 7.23 -1.77
N ILE A 29 1.26 6.41 -2.54
CA ILE A 29 1.63 6.12 -3.93
C ILE A 29 1.67 7.41 -4.76
N VAL A 30 0.63 8.24 -4.65
CA VAL A 30 0.52 9.53 -5.37
C VAL A 30 1.60 10.50 -4.91
N ALA A 31 1.89 10.57 -3.62
CA ALA A 31 2.94 11.44 -3.10
C ALA A 31 4.33 11.05 -3.61
N GLY A 32 4.63 9.75 -3.72
CA GLY A 32 5.95 9.25 -4.09
C GLY A 32 6.21 9.04 -5.58
N HIS A 33 5.20 9.20 -6.45
CA HIS A 33 5.34 8.90 -7.88
C HIS A 33 4.71 9.98 -8.75
N SER A 34 5.45 10.41 -9.77
CA SER A 34 4.92 11.19 -10.88
C SER A 34 4.38 10.30 -12.01
N ASP A 35 3.49 10.87 -12.83
CA ASP A 35 3.05 10.37 -14.13
C ASP A 35 2.28 9.03 -14.13
N ARG A 36 2.39 8.29 -15.24
CA ARG A 36 1.70 7.02 -15.52
C ARG A 36 2.03 5.91 -14.52
N ARG A 37 3.08 6.08 -13.70
CA ARG A 37 3.51 5.10 -12.68
C ARG A 37 2.49 4.99 -11.54
N ILE A 38 1.75 6.06 -11.22
CA ILE A 38 0.70 6.04 -10.19
C ILE A 38 -0.32 4.94 -10.49
N ILE A 39 -0.85 4.91 -11.71
CA ILE A 39 -1.87 3.93 -12.10
C ILE A 39 -1.31 2.50 -12.03
N GLN A 40 -0.06 2.29 -12.48
CA GLN A 40 0.58 0.98 -12.41
C GLN A 40 0.76 0.50 -10.97
N MET A 41 1.18 1.39 -10.07
CA MET A 41 1.36 1.07 -8.64
C MET A 41 0.02 0.80 -7.96
N LEU A 42 -1.02 1.57 -8.26
CA LEU A 42 -2.37 1.31 -7.76
C LEU A 42 -2.90 -0.06 -8.21
N LEU A 43 -2.72 -0.40 -9.50
CA LEU A 43 -3.12 -1.72 -10.03
C LEU A 43 -2.35 -2.87 -9.40
N LEU A 44 -1.09 -2.66 -8.99
CA LEU A 44 -0.33 -3.66 -8.25
C LEU A 44 -0.80 -3.78 -6.78
N ALA A 45 -1.27 -2.70 -6.16
CA ALA A 45 -1.76 -2.74 -4.77
C ALA A 45 -3.14 -3.39 -4.62
N VAL A 46 -4.06 -3.14 -5.56
CA VAL A 46 -5.48 -3.54 -5.50
C VAL A 46 -5.72 -5.02 -5.20
N PRO A 47 -5.01 -5.99 -5.81
CA PRO A 47 -5.25 -7.42 -5.56
C PRO A 47 -5.16 -7.83 -4.09
N ALA A 48 -4.22 -7.25 -3.33
CA ALA A 48 -4.06 -7.57 -1.92
C ALA A 48 -5.33 -7.22 -1.13
N PHE A 49 -5.85 -6.01 -1.33
CA PHE A 49 -7.07 -5.53 -0.66
C PHE A 49 -8.33 -6.24 -1.17
N ALA A 50 -8.36 -6.65 -2.43
CA ALA A 50 -9.48 -7.41 -2.98
C ALA A 50 -9.72 -8.74 -2.24
N THR A 51 -8.68 -9.35 -1.65
CA THR A 51 -8.82 -10.57 -0.83
C THR A 51 -9.66 -10.36 0.44
N LEU A 52 -9.83 -9.12 0.90
CA LEU A 52 -10.66 -8.80 2.07
C LEU A 52 -12.15 -8.97 1.80
N PHE A 53 -12.58 -8.94 0.53
CA PHE A 53 -13.97 -9.25 0.14
C PHE A 53 -14.29 -10.75 0.23
N ILE A 54 -13.28 -11.62 0.31
CA ILE A 54 -13.47 -13.07 0.42
C ILE A 54 -13.80 -13.41 1.88
N ARG A 55 -14.88 -14.16 2.11
CA ARG A 55 -15.23 -14.65 3.46
C ARG A 55 -14.33 -15.82 3.82
N ILE A 56 -13.67 -15.75 4.98
CA ILE A 56 -12.87 -16.83 5.55
C ILE A 56 -13.44 -17.16 6.92
N SER A 57 -13.92 -18.39 7.11
CA SER A 57 -14.54 -18.81 8.38
C SER A 57 -13.51 -19.00 9.50
N ASN A 58 -12.33 -19.51 9.18
CA ASN A 58 -11.29 -19.81 10.17
C ASN A 58 -10.62 -18.51 10.68
N PRO A 59 -10.60 -18.26 12.01
CA PRO A 59 -9.98 -17.05 12.59
C PRO A 59 -8.47 -16.95 12.35
N ALA A 60 -7.73 -18.06 12.36
CA ALA A 60 -6.29 -18.05 12.12
C ALA A 60 -5.97 -17.58 10.69
N TRP A 61 -6.67 -18.12 9.70
CA TRP A 61 -6.50 -17.70 8.30
C TRP A 61 -6.95 -16.25 8.04
N ARG A 62 -7.93 -15.73 8.80
CA ARG A 62 -8.29 -14.31 8.78
C ARG A 62 -7.15 -13.43 9.29
N ALA A 63 -6.51 -13.81 10.40
CA ALA A 63 -5.38 -13.10 10.95
C ALA A 63 -4.18 -13.11 9.99
N VAL A 64 -3.84 -14.28 9.43
CA VAL A 64 -2.79 -14.42 8.41
C VAL A 64 -3.06 -13.51 7.21
N ARG A 65 -4.27 -13.53 6.66
CA ARG A 65 -4.66 -12.63 5.56
C ARG A 65 -4.49 -11.16 5.96
N ALA A 66 -4.98 -10.77 7.13
CA ALA A 66 -4.88 -9.38 7.61
C ALA A 66 -3.42 -8.92 7.70
N VAL A 67 -2.53 -9.77 8.25
CA VAL A 67 -1.09 -9.49 8.33
C VAL A 67 -0.48 -9.40 6.94
N VAL A 68 -0.78 -10.32 6.03
CA VAL A 68 -0.25 -10.29 4.65
C VAL A 68 -0.70 -9.03 3.90
N VAL A 69 -1.99 -8.68 3.96
CA VAL A 69 -2.52 -7.47 3.31
C VAL A 69 -1.90 -6.22 3.93
N TRP A 70 -1.72 -6.19 5.25
CA TRP A 70 -1.06 -5.09 5.94
C TRP A 70 0.42 -4.95 5.51
N MET A 71 1.18 -6.05 5.45
CA MET A 71 2.57 -6.02 5.00
C MET A 71 2.69 -5.53 3.55
N ILE A 72 1.82 -5.98 2.66
CA ILE A 72 1.82 -5.50 1.27
C ILE A 72 1.48 -4.01 1.22
N GLY A 73 0.42 -3.57 1.91
CA GLY A 73 0.05 -2.15 1.98
C GLY A 73 1.16 -1.27 2.55
N MET A 74 1.83 -1.75 3.61
CA MET A 74 2.99 -1.07 4.19
C MET A 74 4.17 -0.98 3.23
N ALA A 75 4.40 -1.99 2.38
CA ALA A 75 5.46 -1.91 1.37
C ALA A 75 5.21 -0.78 0.37
N PHE A 76 3.95 -0.58 -0.07
CA PHE A 76 3.59 0.56 -0.94
C PHE A 76 3.66 1.90 -0.21
N ILE A 77 3.21 1.96 1.04
CA ILE A 77 3.27 3.19 1.86
C ILE A 77 4.73 3.60 2.09
N ALA A 78 5.58 2.66 2.49
CA ALA A 78 7.00 2.90 2.73
C ALA A 78 7.72 3.34 1.44
N ASP A 79 7.48 2.66 0.31
CA ASP A 79 8.05 3.04 -0.98
C ASP A 79 7.65 4.47 -1.39
N GLY A 80 6.37 4.81 -1.30
CA GLY A 80 5.88 6.16 -1.59
C GLY A 80 6.48 7.22 -0.66
N ALA A 81 6.51 6.94 0.65
CA ALA A 81 7.09 7.83 1.64
C ALA A 81 8.57 8.08 1.43
N THR A 82 9.35 7.03 1.15
CA THR A 82 10.80 7.15 0.90
C THR A 82 11.07 7.97 -0.35
N ARG A 83 10.34 7.74 -1.45
CA ARG A 83 10.48 8.54 -2.67
C ARG A 83 10.14 10.00 -2.42
N PHE A 84 9.03 10.28 -1.74
CA PHE A 84 8.63 11.64 -1.39
C PHE A 84 9.66 12.33 -0.48
N TYR A 85 10.20 11.62 0.51
CA TYR A 85 11.23 12.15 1.41
C TYR A 85 12.52 12.51 0.66
N LEU A 86 12.98 11.62 -0.23
CA LEU A 86 14.18 11.87 -1.02
C LEU A 86 13.97 13.00 -2.04
N GLU A 87 12.80 13.10 -2.63
CA GLU A 87 12.46 14.22 -3.52
C GLU A 87 12.48 15.55 -2.76
N LEU A 88 11.90 15.59 -1.54
CA LEU A 88 11.86 16.78 -0.72
C LEU A 88 13.27 17.27 -0.31
N LEU A 89 14.17 16.34 -0.01
CA LEU A 89 15.47 16.67 0.56
C LEU A 89 16.60 16.76 -0.46
N TYR A 90 16.58 15.90 -1.48
CA TYR A 90 17.65 15.75 -2.46
C TYR A 90 17.21 16.06 -3.89
N GLN A 91 15.91 16.32 -4.14
CA GLN A 91 15.33 16.48 -5.48
C GLN A 91 15.75 15.34 -6.42
N ALA A 92 15.86 14.14 -5.86
CA ALA A 92 16.43 13.00 -6.54
C ALA A 92 15.65 11.72 -6.21
N PRO A 93 15.39 10.87 -7.22
CA PRO A 93 14.79 9.57 -6.98
C PRO A 93 15.78 8.63 -6.28
N PRO A 94 15.30 7.55 -5.64
CA PRO A 94 16.16 6.62 -4.92
C PRO A 94 17.25 6.00 -5.80
N ASP A 95 16.98 5.69 -7.06
CA ASP A 95 17.93 5.08 -8.01
C ASP A 95 18.91 6.07 -8.66
N SER A 96 18.95 7.32 -8.21
CA SER A 96 19.91 8.31 -8.68
C SER A 96 21.35 8.00 -8.22
N SER A 97 22.33 8.40 -9.03
CA SER A 97 23.75 8.34 -8.65
C SER A 97 24.04 9.13 -7.40
N VAL A 98 23.37 10.27 -7.19
CA VAL A 98 23.50 11.10 -5.98
C VAL A 98 23.19 10.28 -4.73
N VAL A 99 22.01 9.63 -4.68
CA VAL A 99 21.59 8.84 -3.52
C VAL A 99 22.47 7.60 -3.33
N LEU A 100 22.81 6.90 -4.41
CA LEU A 100 23.60 5.67 -4.33
C LEU A 100 25.06 5.93 -3.93
N THR A 101 25.68 6.99 -4.45
CA THR A 101 27.02 7.42 -4.05
C THR A 101 27.02 7.96 -2.63
N ALA A 102 25.98 8.69 -2.20
CA ALA A 102 25.86 9.15 -0.82
C ALA A 102 25.81 7.98 0.16
N ILE A 103 24.99 6.95 -0.12
CA ILE A 103 24.89 5.76 0.75
C ILE A 103 26.18 4.95 0.74
N ALA A 104 26.83 4.80 -0.43
CA ALA A 104 28.06 4.02 -0.54
C ALA A 104 29.25 4.63 0.23
N ASN A 105 29.27 5.96 0.39
CA ASN A 105 30.33 6.68 1.09
C ASN A 105 29.95 7.13 2.50
N ALA A 106 28.72 6.89 2.95
CA ALA A 106 28.25 7.33 4.24
C ALA A 106 29.00 6.63 5.38
N SER A 107 29.67 7.42 6.22
CA SER A 107 30.28 6.98 7.46
C SER A 107 29.30 7.03 8.64
N ALA A 108 29.62 6.31 9.73
CA ALA A 108 28.84 6.34 10.96
C ALA A 108 28.79 7.75 11.59
N SER A 109 29.88 8.51 11.47
CA SER A 109 29.95 9.91 11.91
C SER A 109 29.01 10.79 11.10
N GLU A 110 29.04 10.72 9.76
CA GLU A 110 28.15 11.50 8.90
C GLU A 110 26.67 11.15 9.10
N THR A 111 26.38 9.87 9.36
CA THR A 111 25.01 9.44 9.69
C THR A 111 24.55 10.07 11.00
N SER A 112 25.41 10.13 12.02
CA SER A 112 25.08 10.74 13.31
C SER A 112 24.91 12.26 13.20
N GLU A 113 25.72 12.93 12.39
CA GLU A 113 25.63 14.37 12.12
C GLU A 113 24.35 14.69 11.33
N TYR A 114 24.02 13.86 10.35
CA TYR A 114 22.76 13.95 9.62
C TYR A 114 21.56 13.78 10.54
N LEU A 115 21.58 12.79 11.45
CA LEU A 115 20.51 12.63 12.44
C LEU A 115 20.37 13.88 13.30
N GLN A 116 21.46 14.45 13.80
CA GLN A 116 21.40 15.68 14.61
C GLN A 116 20.85 16.88 13.81
N THR A 117 21.20 16.99 12.54
CA THR A 117 20.84 18.13 11.68
C THR A 117 19.42 17.99 11.11
N SER A 118 19.01 16.77 10.77
CA SER A 118 17.77 16.46 10.04
C SER A 118 16.79 15.61 10.84
N TRP A 119 16.93 15.51 12.17
CA TRP A 119 16.03 14.68 12.99
C TRP A 119 14.56 15.06 12.84
N ARG A 120 14.24 16.36 12.62
CA ARG A 120 12.85 16.82 12.52
C ARG A 120 12.15 16.26 11.27
N PRO A 121 12.64 16.49 10.03
CA PRO A 121 12.12 15.84 8.83
C PRO A 121 12.06 14.31 8.95
N LEU A 122 13.09 13.70 9.55
CA LEU A 122 13.12 12.25 9.72
C LEU A 122 12.03 11.78 10.70
N ALA A 123 11.86 12.46 11.83
CA ALA A 123 10.86 12.13 12.83
C ALA A 123 9.44 12.31 12.28
N THR A 124 9.18 13.36 11.48
CA THR A 124 7.87 13.53 10.83
C THR A 124 7.61 12.44 9.80
N ALA A 125 8.61 12.05 9.01
CA ALA A 125 8.49 10.93 8.08
C ALA A 125 8.17 9.62 8.82
N VAL A 126 8.93 9.29 9.88
CA VAL A 126 8.69 8.09 10.70
C VAL A 126 7.31 8.14 11.37
N ALA A 127 6.92 9.27 11.96
CA ALA A 127 5.60 9.44 12.56
C ALA A 127 4.48 9.25 11.54
N SER A 128 4.64 9.78 10.32
CA SER A 128 3.66 9.58 9.24
C SER A 128 3.49 8.11 8.86
N LEU A 129 4.59 7.33 8.84
CA LEU A 129 4.55 5.89 8.59
C LEU A 129 3.84 5.13 9.71
N VAL A 130 4.11 5.47 10.97
CA VAL A 130 3.46 4.85 12.13
C VAL A 130 1.96 5.14 12.12
N VAL A 131 1.57 6.39 11.88
CA VAL A 131 0.16 6.79 11.80
C VAL A 131 -0.53 6.08 10.64
N ALA A 132 0.05 6.11 9.43
CA ALA A 132 -0.51 5.45 8.25
C ALA A 132 -0.62 3.93 8.45
N GLY A 133 0.41 3.29 9.00
CA GLY A 133 0.42 1.86 9.29
C GLY A 133 -0.62 1.46 10.34
N SER A 134 -0.84 2.30 11.36
CA SER A 134 -1.87 2.08 12.38
C SER A 134 -3.28 2.25 11.83
N LEU A 135 -3.52 3.29 11.03
CA LEU A 135 -4.80 3.52 10.36
C LEU A 135 -5.10 2.41 9.35
N LEU A 136 -4.09 1.95 8.60
CA LEU A 136 -4.20 0.82 7.69
C LEU A 136 -4.55 -0.47 8.46
N ALA A 137 -3.87 -0.76 9.57
CA ALA A 137 -4.16 -1.92 10.41
C ALA A 137 -5.60 -1.87 10.95
N LEU A 138 -6.05 -0.71 11.42
CA LEU A 138 -7.43 -0.50 11.88
C LEU A 138 -8.44 -0.72 10.76
N ALA A 139 -8.19 -0.20 9.57
CA ALA A 139 -9.05 -0.40 8.40
C ALA A 139 -9.12 -1.88 7.98
N ILE A 140 -8.01 -2.60 7.98
CA ILE A 140 -7.98 -4.04 7.64
C ILE A 140 -8.68 -4.88 8.72
N TYR A 141 -8.48 -4.54 9.99
CA TYR A 141 -9.12 -5.21 11.12
C TYR A 141 -10.64 -5.04 11.06
N THR A 142 -11.12 -3.80 10.90
CA THR A 142 -12.54 -3.48 10.79
C THR A 142 -13.19 -4.17 9.59
N ALA A 143 -12.53 -4.17 8.41
CA ALA A 143 -12.99 -4.93 7.25
C ALA A 143 -13.11 -6.43 7.55
N THR A 144 -12.11 -7.01 8.19
CA THR A 144 -12.09 -8.44 8.53
C THR A 144 -13.19 -8.83 9.52
N GLN A 145 -13.48 -8.00 10.53
CA GLN A 145 -14.55 -8.28 11.48
C GLN A 145 -15.95 -8.05 10.89
N ALA A 146 -16.13 -6.99 10.09
CA ALA A 146 -17.41 -6.68 9.46
C ALA A 146 -17.88 -7.77 8.49
N THR A 147 -16.96 -8.50 7.84
CA THR A 147 -17.30 -9.68 7.00
C THR A 147 -17.79 -10.91 7.79
N VAL A 148 -17.64 -10.91 9.11
CA VAL A 148 -18.05 -12.03 9.99
C VAL A 148 -19.30 -11.71 10.79
N ILE A 149 -19.41 -10.48 11.30
CA ILE A 149 -20.46 -10.07 12.24
C ILE A 149 -21.84 -9.95 11.57
N TYR A 150 -21.89 -9.62 10.28
CA TYR A 150 -23.15 -9.33 9.60
C TYR A 150 -23.49 -10.44 8.62
N ASP A 151 -24.26 -11.41 9.11
CA ASP A 151 -24.87 -12.47 8.32
C ASP A 151 -26.14 -11.92 7.68
N GLU A 152 -25.98 -11.14 6.60
CA GLU A 152 -27.15 -10.65 5.88
C GLU A 152 -27.75 -11.75 4.99
N PRO A 153 -29.08 -11.94 5.01
CA PRO A 153 -29.75 -12.78 4.04
C PRO A 153 -29.44 -12.28 2.62
N LYS A 154 -29.12 -13.21 1.72
CA LYS A 154 -28.80 -12.92 0.31
C LYS A 154 -29.83 -11.93 -0.26
N PRO A 155 -29.42 -10.74 -0.75
CA PRO A 155 -30.36 -9.84 -1.38
C PRO A 155 -30.96 -10.51 -2.63
N LYS A 156 -32.30 -10.62 -2.67
CA LYS A 156 -33.07 -11.29 -3.72
C LYS A 156 -33.02 -10.59 -5.10
N LYS A 157 -32.34 -9.46 -5.26
CA LYS A 157 -32.23 -8.75 -6.54
C LYS A 157 -30.78 -8.60 -7.00
N SER A 158 -30.50 -9.22 -8.15
CA SER A 158 -29.20 -9.20 -8.84
C SER A 158 -29.03 -7.92 -9.67
N TYR A 159 -28.75 -6.79 -9.02
CA TYR A 159 -28.22 -5.59 -9.72
C TYR A 159 -26.68 -5.59 -9.80
N GLY A 160 -26.03 -6.73 -9.50
CA GLY A 160 -24.59 -6.83 -9.35
C GLY A 160 -23.81 -7.34 -10.57
N GLY A 161 -24.45 -7.58 -11.72
CA GLY A 161 -23.78 -8.14 -12.90
C GLY A 161 -22.66 -7.25 -13.44
N ALA A 162 -22.96 -5.96 -13.66
CA ALA A 162 -21.99 -4.99 -14.15
C ALA A 162 -20.84 -4.74 -13.14
N LEU A 163 -21.14 -4.59 -11.85
CA LEU A 163 -20.12 -4.38 -10.83
C LEU A 163 -19.20 -5.60 -10.67
N LYS A 164 -19.76 -6.82 -10.72
CA LYS A 164 -18.96 -8.05 -10.74
C LYS A 164 -18.10 -8.13 -11.98
N PHE A 165 -18.65 -7.79 -13.15
CA PHE A 165 -17.89 -7.75 -14.40
C PHE A 165 -16.74 -6.75 -14.32
N ILE A 166 -16.98 -5.53 -13.81
CA ILE A 166 -15.95 -4.52 -13.58
C ILE A 166 -14.88 -5.05 -12.62
N LEU A 167 -15.27 -5.65 -11.49
CA LEU A 167 -14.32 -6.22 -10.53
C LEU A 167 -13.45 -7.31 -11.19
N VAL A 168 -14.07 -8.22 -11.95
CA VAL A 168 -13.35 -9.26 -12.69
C VAL A 168 -12.39 -8.65 -13.71
N LEU A 169 -12.84 -7.65 -14.47
CA LEU A 169 -12.02 -6.94 -15.45
C LEU A 169 -10.81 -6.26 -14.78
N VAL A 170 -11.03 -5.58 -13.64
CA VAL A 170 -9.96 -4.96 -12.84
C VAL A 170 -8.98 -6.03 -12.36
N LEU A 171 -9.46 -7.14 -11.81
CA LEU A 171 -8.59 -8.23 -11.35
C LEU A 171 -7.81 -8.88 -12.50
N LEU A 172 -8.39 -9.00 -13.70
CA LEU A 172 -7.69 -9.47 -14.89
C LEU A 172 -6.58 -8.50 -15.31
N ILE A 173 -6.84 -7.19 -15.32
CA ILE A 173 -5.82 -6.17 -15.59
C ILE A 173 -4.70 -6.25 -14.53
N CYS A 174 -5.05 -6.44 -13.27
CA CYS A 174 -4.06 -6.62 -12.20
C CYS A 174 -3.23 -7.91 -12.41
N ALA A 175 -3.87 -9.02 -12.81
CA ALA A 175 -3.15 -10.25 -13.12
C ALA A 175 -2.17 -10.05 -14.28
N LEU A 176 -2.57 -9.35 -15.34
CA LEU A 176 -1.69 -8.98 -16.45
C LEU A 176 -0.55 -8.07 -15.98
N ALA A 177 -0.80 -7.13 -15.07
CA ALA A 177 0.23 -6.30 -14.44
C ALA A 177 1.27 -7.14 -13.69
N TYR A 178 0.84 -8.13 -12.90
CA TYR A 178 1.74 -9.02 -12.16
C TYR A 178 2.52 -9.99 -13.07
N LEU A 179 1.92 -10.41 -14.19
CA LEU A 179 2.59 -11.26 -15.19
C LEU A 179 3.58 -10.48 -16.06
N SER A 180 3.31 -9.19 -16.31
CA SER A 180 4.15 -8.31 -17.10
C SER A 180 5.46 -8.00 -16.37
N LYS A 181 6.57 -8.56 -16.86
CA LYS A 181 7.93 -8.32 -16.32
C LYS A 181 8.27 -6.84 -16.07
N PRO A 182 7.98 -5.88 -16.97
CA PRO A 182 8.28 -4.47 -16.71
C PRO A 182 7.48 -3.89 -15.54
N TRP A 183 6.24 -4.33 -15.31
CA TRP A 183 5.39 -3.84 -14.22
C TRP A 183 5.71 -4.54 -12.90
N ARG A 184 5.98 -5.85 -12.93
CA ARG A 184 6.39 -6.62 -11.74
C ARG A 184 7.63 -6.04 -11.06
N ARG A 185 8.56 -5.48 -11.85
CA ARG A 185 9.77 -4.81 -11.32
C ARG A 185 9.47 -3.54 -10.53
N LEU A 186 8.31 -2.91 -10.76
CA LEU A 186 7.88 -1.72 -10.03
C LEU A 186 7.30 -2.07 -8.66
N HIS A 187 6.86 -3.31 -8.44
CA HIS A 187 6.30 -3.72 -7.16
C HIS A 187 7.32 -3.44 -6.04
N PRO A 188 6.96 -2.72 -4.95
CA PRO A 188 7.92 -2.26 -3.94
C PRO A 188 8.86 -3.35 -3.44
N VAL A 189 8.33 -4.53 -3.09
CA VAL A 189 9.12 -5.68 -2.63
C VAL A 189 10.18 -6.12 -3.65
N VAL A 190 9.86 -6.06 -4.94
CA VAL A 190 10.79 -6.44 -6.02
C VAL A 190 11.75 -5.31 -6.35
N TYR A 191 11.28 -4.06 -6.34
CA TYR A 191 12.11 -2.89 -6.59
C TYR A 191 13.21 -2.78 -5.54
N TRP A 192 12.86 -2.76 -4.25
CA TRP A 192 13.81 -2.54 -3.16
C TRP A 192 14.83 -3.69 -3.01
N THR A 193 14.45 -4.92 -3.34
CA THR A 193 15.40 -6.06 -3.35
C THR A 193 16.40 -6.00 -4.50
N ASN A 194 16.09 -5.28 -5.58
CA ASN A 194 16.95 -5.18 -6.78
C ASN A 194 17.43 -3.75 -7.04
N TRP A 195 17.22 -2.82 -6.11
CA TRP A 195 17.38 -1.39 -6.34
C TRP A 195 18.84 -1.01 -6.68
N HIS A 196 19.82 -1.63 -6.02
CA HIS A 196 21.24 -1.44 -6.34
C HIS A 196 21.63 -1.96 -7.73
N ALA A 197 20.94 -2.99 -8.25
CA ALA A 197 21.23 -3.56 -9.56
C ALA A 197 20.74 -2.67 -10.73
N ALA A 198 19.88 -1.68 -10.45
CA ALA A 198 19.55 -0.64 -11.42
C ALA A 198 20.76 0.28 -11.72
N TYR A 199 21.74 0.32 -10.81
CA TYR A 199 23.02 1.02 -10.99
C TYR A 199 24.02 0.16 -11.77
N SER A 200 23.75 -0.05 -13.05
CA SER A 200 24.82 -0.38 -13.99
C SER A 200 25.28 0.92 -14.63
N GLY A 201 26.19 1.63 -13.96
CA GLY A 201 26.96 2.71 -14.59
C GLY A 201 27.67 2.20 -15.85
N PRO A 202 28.07 3.10 -16.77
CA PRO A 202 28.80 2.69 -17.96
C PRO A 202 30.02 1.86 -17.56
N ARG A 203 30.19 0.70 -18.20
CA ARG A 203 31.43 -0.07 -18.09
C ARG A 203 32.53 0.82 -18.67
N ILE A 204 33.38 1.33 -17.80
CA ILE A 204 34.68 1.91 -18.17
C ILE A 204 35.60 0.76 -18.56
#